data_AF-A0A8H3KSS6-F1
#
_entry.id   AF-A0A8H3KSS6-F1
#
_cell.length_a   1.000
_cell.length_b   1.000
_cell.length_c   1.000
_cell.angle_alpha   90.00
_cell.angle_beta   90.00
_cell.angle_gamma   90.00
#
_symmetry.space_group_name_H-M   'P 1'
#
loop_
_entity.id
_entity.type
_entity.pdbx_description
1 polymer ?
#
loop_
_entity_poly.entity_id
_entity_poly.type
_entity_poly.pdbx_seq_one_letter_code
_entity_poly.pdbx_strand_id
1 'polypeptide(L)'
;MITAPFIRFTEDKPQRNVVEGFAQNIVQLESSFQTNKRKRKRDDDDDFDYLYGIVTTARDWHFLLYTPGKISQGSKLPFSIEFSEDALNKESVEYQTLRNGVKKVLGVVVGLLKDRGIVKVSLIFIDELVSRM
;
A
#
# COMPACT_ATOMS: atom_id res chain seq x y z
N MET A 1 15.02 -18.91 -3.05
CA MET A 1 14.12 -18.39 -4.09
C MET A 1 13.51 -17.10 -3.57
N ILE A 2 14.01 -15.94 -3.98
CA ILE A 2 13.46 -14.64 -3.53
C ILE A 2 12.22 -14.37 -4.39
N THR A 3 11.02 -14.62 -3.87
CA THR A 3 9.77 -14.22 -4.51
C THR A 3 9.74 -12.69 -4.54
N ALA A 4 9.63 -12.06 -5.72
CA ALA A 4 9.54 -10.60 -5.77
C ALA A 4 8.13 -10.18 -5.30
N PRO A 5 8.01 -9.20 -4.40
CA PRO A 5 6.73 -8.90 -3.75
C PRO A 5 5.73 -8.29 -4.74
N PHE A 6 4.46 -8.68 -4.60
CA PHE A 6 3.32 -8.21 -5.39
C PHE A 6 2.90 -6.76 -5.08
N ILE A 7 3.30 -6.25 -3.91
CA ILE A 7 3.07 -4.88 -3.44
C ILE A 7 4.42 -4.26 -3.07
N ARG A 8 4.71 -3.04 -3.55
CA ARG A 8 5.91 -2.27 -3.19
C ARG A 8 5.57 -1.12 -2.26
N PHE A 9 6.24 -1.08 -1.10
CA PHE A 9 6.13 0.02 -0.15
C PHE A 9 7.37 0.91 -0.24
N THR A 10 7.15 2.22 -0.29
CA THR A 10 8.22 3.21 -0.18
C THR A 10 7.78 4.24 0.85
N GLU A 11 8.47 4.23 1.98
CA GLU A 11 8.36 5.28 2.98
C GLU A 11 9.31 6.41 2.58
N ASP A 12 8.75 7.59 2.36
CA ASP A 12 9.54 8.78 2.14
C ASP A 12 9.80 9.50 3.46
N LYS A 13 11.02 10.00 3.62
CA LYS A 13 11.38 10.73 4.84
C LYS A 13 10.68 12.10 4.82
N PRO A 14 10.28 12.67 5.96
CA PRO A 14 9.64 13.99 6.01
C PRO A 14 10.46 15.13 5.38
N GLN A 15 11.78 14.94 5.25
CA GLN A 15 12.74 15.89 4.69
C GLN A 15 13.00 15.69 3.19
N ARG A 16 12.53 14.58 2.62
CA ARG A 16 12.64 14.27 1.19
C ARG A 16 11.35 14.68 0.48
N ASN A 17 11.49 15.01 -0.79
CA ASN A 17 10.36 15.41 -1.61
C ASN A 17 9.57 14.16 -2.00
N VAL A 18 8.25 14.17 -1.79
CA VAL A 18 7.34 13.07 -2.17
C VAL A 18 7.55 12.59 -3.62
N VAL A 19 7.98 13.51 -4.51
CA VAL A 19 8.34 13.21 -5.91
C VAL A 19 9.49 12.19 -6.01
N GLU A 20 10.49 12.28 -5.14
CA GLU A 20 11.57 11.29 -5.06
C GLU A 20 11.04 9.93 -4.58
N GLY A 21 10.13 9.94 -3.61
CA GLY A 21 9.43 8.73 -3.14
C GLY A 21 8.67 8.03 -4.29
N PHE A 22 7.95 8.81 -5.11
CA PHE A 22 7.30 8.29 -6.32
C PHE A 22 8.31 7.71 -7.32
N ALA A 23 9.37 8.45 -7.66
CA ALA A 23 10.37 7.98 -8.60
C ALA A 23 11.03 6.67 -8.13
N GLN A 24 11.38 6.58 -6.85
CA GLN A 24 11.94 5.37 -6.25
C GLN A 24 10.96 4.19 -6.31
N ASN A 25 9.70 4.42 -5.95
CA ASN A 25 8.67 3.38 -5.98
C ASN A 25 8.46 2.83 -7.40
N ILE A 26 8.44 3.72 -8.40
CA ILE A 26 8.28 3.36 -9.81
C ILE A 26 9.44 2.47 -10.30
N VAL A 27 10.69 2.86 -10.01
CA VAL A 27 11.88 2.06 -10.39
C VAL A 27 11.84 0.68 -9.74
N GLN A 28 11.40 0.60 -8.48
CA GLN A 28 11.25 -0.67 -7.76
C GLN A 28 10.14 -1.56 -8.33
N LEU A 29 9.04 -0.96 -8.78
CA LEU A 29 7.91 -1.64 -9.41
C LEU A 29 8.33 -2.23 -10.77
N GLU A 30 8.98 -1.44 -11.60
CA GLU A 30 9.47 -1.89 -12.91
C GLU A 30 10.47 -3.05 -12.78
N SER A 31 11.43 -2.92 -11.86
CA SER A 31 12.39 -3.98 -11.56
C SER A 31 11.72 -5.26 -11.07
N SER A 32 10.69 -5.13 -10.21
CA SER A 32 9.87 -6.25 -9.76
C SER A 32 9.12 -6.91 -10.91
N PHE A 33 8.50 -6.12 -11.78
CA PHE A 33 7.71 -6.62 -12.90
C PHE A 33 8.58 -7.46 -13.83
N GLN A 34 9.75 -6.96 -14.21
CA GLN A 34 10.70 -7.68 -15.05
C GLN A 34 11.19 -8.98 -14.39
N THR A 35 11.44 -8.93 -13.09
CA THR A 35 11.88 -10.11 -12.32
C THR A 35 10.79 -11.18 -12.23
N ASN A 36 9.54 -10.77 -12.00
CA ASN A 36 8.39 -11.66 -11.95
C ASN A 36 8.12 -12.28 -13.32
N LYS A 37 8.15 -11.49 -14.39
CA LYS A 37 8.00 -11.97 -15.77
C LYS A 37 9.04 -13.04 -16.12
N ARG A 38 10.30 -12.87 -15.72
CA ARG A 38 11.37 -13.87 -15.93
C ARG A 38 11.19 -15.17 -15.15
N LYS A 39 10.40 -15.16 -14.07
CA LYS A 39 10.16 -16.31 -13.19
C LYS A 39 8.89 -17.09 -13.54
N ARG A 40 8.01 -16.55 -14.41
CA ARG A 40 6.80 -17.23 -14.88
C ARG A 40 7.18 -18.52 -15.62
N LYS A 41 6.62 -19.67 -15.22
CA LYS A 41 6.63 -20.90 -16.05
C LYS A 41 5.50 -20.79 -17.08
N ARG A 42 5.61 -21.54 -18.20
CA ARG A 42 4.68 -21.46 -19.35
C ARG A 42 3.21 -21.79 -19.03
N ASP A 43 2.92 -22.40 -17.88
CA ASP A 43 1.59 -22.90 -17.49
C ASP A 43 0.97 -22.16 -16.29
N ASP A 44 1.57 -21.06 -15.81
CA ASP A 44 1.00 -20.28 -14.71
C ASP A 44 -0.02 -19.27 -15.26
N ASP A 45 -1.31 -19.63 -15.21
CA ASP A 45 -2.50 -18.83 -15.62
C ASP A 45 -2.72 -17.55 -14.78
N ASP A 46 -1.85 -17.28 -13.79
CA ASP A 46 -1.89 -16.11 -12.90
C ASP A 46 -1.20 -14.90 -13.55
N ASP A 47 -1.69 -14.52 -14.73
CA ASP A 47 -1.12 -13.49 -15.60
C ASP A 47 -1.56 -12.08 -15.17
N PHE A 48 -1.31 -11.72 -13.91
CA PHE A 48 -1.52 -10.34 -13.46
C PHE A 48 -0.47 -9.43 -14.12
N ASP A 49 -0.88 -8.69 -15.14
CA ASP A 49 -0.03 -7.74 -15.87
C ASP A 49 0.11 -6.37 -15.18
N TYR A 50 -0.15 -6.33 -13.88
CA TYR A 50 0.00 -5.15 -13.07
C TYR A 50 0.74 -5.43 -11.76
N LEU A 51 1.13 -4.37 -11.04
CA LEU A 51 1.69 -4.36 -9.68
C LEU A 51 1.09 -3.20 -8.88
N TYR A 52 0.99 -3.35 -7.56
CA TYR A 52 0.57 -2.26 -6.69
C TYR A 52 1.75 -1.58 -6.03
N GLY A 53 1.75 -0.25 -6.00
CA GLY A 53 2.71 0.58 -5.29
C GLY A 53 2.04 1.40 -4.18
N ILE A 54 2.74 1.58 -3.08
CA ILE A 54 2.32 2.44 -1.97
C ILE A 54 3.49 3.37 -1.67
N VAL A 55 3.22 4.68 -1.76
CA VAL A 55 4.15 5.75 -1.36
C VAL A 55 3.54 6.45 -0.16
N THR A 56 4.28 6.55 0.94
CA THR A 56 3.79 7.18 2.16
C THR A 56 4.82 8.10 2.81
N THR A 57 4.35 9.23 3.34
CA THR A 57 5.14 10.12 4.23
C THR A 57 4.82 9.86 5.72
N ALA A 58 4.25 8.69 6.03
CA ALA A 58 3.52 8.34 7.25
C ALA A 58 2.19 9.11 7.43
N ARG A 59 2.17 10.41 7.15
CA ARG A 59 0.96 11.24 7.14
C ARG A 59 0.11 10.98 5.90
N ASP A 60 0.70 11.09 4.71
CA ASP A 60 -0.03 10.98 3.45
C ASP A 60 0.26 9.65 2.77
N TRP A 61 -0.79 8.96 2.36
CA TRP A 61 -0.72 7.65 1.72
C TRP A 61 -1.22 7.72 0.29
N HIS A 62 -0.35 7.38 -0.66
CA HIS A 62 -0.62 7.33 -2.09
C HIS A 62 -0.61 5.88 -2.59
N PHE A 63 -1.66 5.50 -3.28
CA PHE A 63 -1.81 4.16 -3.86
C PHE A 63 -1.67 4.23 -5.38
N LEU A 64 -0.80 3.37 -5.91
CA LEU A 64 -0.43 3.30 -7.31
C LEU A 64 -0.77 1.93 -7.90
N LEU A 65 -1.24 1.95 -9.13
CA LEU A 65 -1.36 0.79 -10.01
C LEU A 65 -0.33 0.94 -11.14
N TYR A 66 0.63 0.03 -11.17
CA TYR A 66 1.61 -0.06 -12.23
C TYR A 66 1.19 -1.12 -13.23
N THR A 67 1.18 -0.75 -14.50
CA THR A 67 1.12 -1.63 -15.66
C THR A 67 2.31 -1.28 -16.56
N PRO A 68 2.81 -2.21 -17.39
CA PRO A 68 3.90 -1.89 -18.31
C PRO A 68 3.59 -0.63 -19.14
N GLY A 69 4.43 0.39 -19.01
CA GLY A 69 4.28 1.66 -19.72
C GLY A 69 3.22 2.62 -19.16
N LYS A 70 2.51 2.28 -18.08
CA LYS A 70 1.50 3.17 -17.47
C LYS A 70 1.43 3.04 -15.95
N ILE A 71 1.51 4.18 -15.27
CA ILE A 71 1.26 4.30 -13.84
C ILE A 71 -0.03 5.07 -13.64
N SER A 72 -0.92 4.53 -12.82
CA SER A 72 -2.19 5.17 -12.46
C SER A 72 -2.23 5.36 -10.95
N GLN A 73 -2.62 6.54 -10.49
CA GLN A 73 -2.87 6.80 -9.07
C GLN A 73 -4.36 6.57 -8.77
N GLY A 74 -4.67 5.86 -7.68
CA GLY A 74 -6.04 5.49 -7.35
C GLY A 74 -6.96 6.68 -7.03
N SER A 75 -6.40 7.75 -6.46
CA SER A 75 -7.13 8.97 -6.08
C SER A 75 -6.31 10.22 -6.41
N LYS A 76 -6.98 11.35 -6.69
CA LYS A 76 -6.30 12.63 -6.94
C LYS A 76 -5.60 13.18 -5.69
N LEU A 77 -6.16 12.91 -4.51
CA LEU A 77 -5.63 13.32 -3.21
C LEU A 77 -5.14 12.09 -2.42
N PRO A 78 -4.08 12.22 -1.61
CA PRO A 78 -3.67 11.16 -0.69
C PRO A 78 -4.74 10.88 0.37
N PHE A 79 -4.64 9.70 0.96
CA PHE A 79 -5.29 9.43 2.24
C PHE A 79 -4.40 9.99 3.35
N SER A 80 -4.80 11.12 3.93
CA SER A 80 -4.08 11.75 5.03
C SER A 80 -4.53 11.18 6.38
N ILE A 81 -3.57 10.78 7.20
CA ILE A 81 -3.75 10.39 8.59
C ILE A 81 -2.99 11.42 9.41
N GLU A 82 -3.73 12.29 10.08
CA GLU A 82 -3.15 13.28 10.98
C GLU A 82 -3.06 12.72 12.39
N PHE A 83 -1.91 12.94 13.01
CA PHE A 83 -1.67 12.64 14.41
C PHE A 83 -1.48 13.95 15.17
N SER A 84 -2.25 14.13 16.23
CA SER A 84 -2.10 15.22 17.19
C SER A 84 -1.95 14.64 18.60
N GLU A 85 -1.42 15.42 19.54
CA GLU A 85 -1.29 15.00 20.93
C GLU A 85 -2.67 14.70 21.56
N ASP A 86 -3.71 15.44 21.16
CA ASP A 86 -5.09 15.22 21.62
C ASP A 86 -5.63 13.84 21.21
N ALA A 87 -5.09 13.24 20.14
CA ALA A 87 -5.43 11.88 19.72
C ALA A 87 -4.88 10.81 20.69
N LEU A 88 -4.10 11.17 21.71
CA LEU A 88 -3.74 10.25 22.80
C LEU A 88 -4.92 9.96 23.73
N ASN A 89 -5.91 10.85 23.80
CA ASN A 89 -7.13 10.64 24.57
C ASN A 89 -8.17 9.88 23.72
N LYS A 90 -8.53 8.65 24.13
CA LYS A 90 -9.48 7.81 23.38
C LYS A 90 -10.89 8.38 23.26
N GLU A 91 -11.26 9.29 24.15
CA GLU A 91 -12.57 9.96 24.15
C GLU A 91 -12.57 11.22 23.26
N SER A 92 -11.42 11.64 22.74
CA SER A 92 -11.31 12.84 21.90
C SER A 92 -11.81 12.63 20.48
N VAL A 93 -12.20 13.72 19.83
CA VAL A 93 -12.62 13.74 18.43
C VAL A 93 -11.43 13.42 17.52
N GLU A 94 -10.24 13.85 17.94
CA GLU A 94 -8.96 13.65 17.25
C GLU A 94 -8.59 12.17 17.21
N TYR A 95 -8.77 11.42 18.30
CA TYR A 95 -8.56 9.98 18.31
C TYR A 95 -9.53 9.26 17.37
N GLN A 96 -10.81 9.63 17.38
CA GLN A 96 -11.79 9.04 16.45
C GLN A 96 -11.44 9.35 15.00
N THR A 97 -10.95 10.57 14.72
CA THR A 97 -10.49 10.98 13.39
C THR A 97 -9.27 10.17 12.94
N LEU A 98 -8.26 10.05 13.80
CA LEU A 98 -7.06 9.23 13.58
C LEU A 98 -7.45 7.77 13.29
N ARG A 99 -8.29 7.17 14.16
CA ARG A 99 -8.75 5.78 14.02
C ARG A 99 -9.49 5.55 12.70
N ASN A 100 -10.37 6.48 12.31
CA ASN A 100 -11.08 6.40 11.05
C ASN A 100 -10.15 6.53 9.85
N GLY A 101 -9.13 7.38 9.92
CA GLY A 101 -8.07 7.49 8.91
C GLY A 101 -7.30 6.17 8.73
N VAL A 102 -6.82 5.59 9.84
CA VAL A 102 -6.09 4.31 9.83
C VAL A 102 -6.96 3.19 9.28
N LYS A 103 -8.23 3.10 9.70
CA LYS A 103 -9.17 2.09 9.17
C LYS A 103 -9.35 2.17 7.66
N LYS A 104 -9.44 3.39 7.09
CA LYS A 104 -9.55 3.58 5.65
C LYS A 104 -8.30 3.08 4.91
N VAL A 105 -7.11 3.48 5.36
CA VAL A 105 -5.83 3.06 4.75
C VAL A 105 -5.66 1.55 4.82
N LEU A 106 -5.91 0.94 5.99
CA LEU A 106 -5.87 -0.51 6.14
C LEU A 106 -6.87 -1.18 5.21
N GLY A 107 -8.11 -0.69 5.14
CA GLY A 107 -9.14 -1.21 4.23
C GLY A 107 -8.68 -1.27 2.78
N VAL A 108 -7.99 -0.22 2.28
CA VAL A 108 -7.40 -0.21 0.94
C VAL A 108 -6.33 -1.30 0.82
N VAL A 109 -5.37 -1.37 1.74
CA VAL A 109 -4.29 -2.39 1.71
C VAL A 109 -4.87 -3.80 1.70
N VAL A 110 -5.90 -4.07 2.52
CA VAL A 110 -6.61 -5.36 2.52
C VAL A 110 -7.24 -5.65 1.17
N GLY A 111 -7.90 -4.66 0.56
CA GLY A 111 -8.45 -4.77 -0.79
C GLY A 111 -7.40 -5.18 -1.81
N LEU A 112 -6.22 -4.54 -1.80
CA LEU A 112 -5.11 -4.86 -2.69
C LEU A 112 -4.57 -6.28 -2.48
N LEU A 113 -4.51 -6.75 -1.24
CA LEU A 113 -4.07 -8.12 -0.91
C LEU A 113 -5.08 -9.16 -1.39
N LYS A 114 -6.39 -8.89 -1.21
CA LYS A 114 -7.48 -9.77 -1.65
C LYS A 114 -7.52 -9.88 -3.17
N ASP A 115 -7.35 -8.75 -3.88
CA ASP A 115 -7.26 -8.71 -5.34
C ASP A 115 -6.19 -9.68 -5.88
N ARG A 116 -5.06 -9.80 -5.16
CA ARG A 116 -3.96 -10.70 -5.52
C ARG A 116 -4.11 -12.14 -5.07
N GLY A 117 -5.22 -12.51 -4.44
CA GLY A 117 -5.40 -13.87 -3.91
C GLY A 117 -4.43 -14.26 -2.79
N ILE A 118 -3.72 -13.29 -2.17
CA ILE A 118 -2.72 -13.53 -1.10
C ILE A 118 -3.40 -13.99 0.22
N VAL A 119 -4.74 -13.90 0.29
CA VAL A 119 -5.52 -13.89 1.53
C VAL A 119 -6.26 -15.21 1.76
N LYS A 120 -5.53 -16.30 2.03
CA LYS A 120 -6.09 -17.41 2.81
C LYS A 120 -5.82 -17.29 4.32
N VAL A 121 -4.96 -16.36 4.75
CA VAL A 121 -4.50 -16.25 6.16
C VAL A 121 -4.86 -14.89 6.81
N SER A 122 -5.25 -13.88 6.03
CA SER A 122 -5.23 -12.48 6.50
C SER A 122 -6.50 -11.97 7.20
N LEU A 123 -7.65 -12.66 7.10
CA LEU A 123 -8.90 -12.17 7.70
C LEU A 123 -8.86 -12.14 9.24
N ILE A 124 -8.30 -13.16 9.89
CA ILE A 124 -8.24 -13.26 11.36
C ILE A 124 -7.36 -12.13 11.93
N PHE A 125 -6.20 -11.88 11.32
CA PHE A 125 -5.25 -10.89 11.83
C PHE A 125 -5.74 -9.45 11.66
N ILE A 126 -6.54 -9.17 10.62
CA ILE A 126 -7.06 -7.83 10.33
C ILE A 126 -8.25 -7.51 11.23
N ASP A 127 -9.21 -8.43 11.40
CA ASP A 127 -10.35 -8.21 12.30
C ASP A 127 -9.86 -8.04 13.75
N GLU A 128 -8.82 -8.79 14.15
CA GLU A 128 -8.19 -8.66 15.46
C GLU A 128 -7.41 -7.34 15.60
N LEU A 129 -6.66 -6.89 14.59
CA LEU A 129 -5.97 -5.60 14.60
C LEU A 129 -6.96 -4.42 14.64
N VAL A 130 -8.03 -4.50 13.85
CA VAL A 130 -9.10 -3.48 13.79
C VAL A 130 -9.94 -3.48 15.07
N SER A 131 -10.12 -4.63 15.74
CA SER A 131 -10.85 -4.73 17.00
C SER A 131 -10.02 -4.33 18.22
N ARG A 132 -8.68 -4.38 18.13
CA ARG A 132 -7.75 -3.93 19.18
C ARG A 132 -7.40 -2.44 19.10
N MET A 133 -7.76 -1.79 17.98
CA MET A 133 -7.70 -0.33 17.77
C MET A 133 -9.01 0.37 18.11
#